data_AF-A0AAD7C4V0-F1
#
_entry.id   AF-A0AAD7C4V0-F1
#
_cell.length_a   1.000
_cell.length_b   1.000
_cell.length_c   1.000
_cell.angle_alpha   90.00
_cell.angle_beta   90.00
_cell.angle_gamma   90.00
#
_symmetry.space_group_name_H-M   'P 1'
#
loop_
_entity.id
_entity.type
_entity.pdbx_description
1 polymer ?
#
loop_
_entity_poly.entity_id
_entity_poly.type
_entity_poly.pdbx_seq_one_letter_code
_entity_poly.pdbx_strand_id
1 'polypeptide(L)'
;MLAVRARLVPPRCRQPSNKRFFIQSLCDGFLDLAIALPYPPSVPAYSTTIIVVTVASRVALFPLALWGRNNLRRLEDVVLPEFERSKPIVSRQILNDVKRLSINNKQITTQALQQLHLQRTREKLKEERKRLLAEHKCHPMLAILVGAGNPTPRLCRHEPFFTLTSLNHPDSTWTIPIILGIVTMANVESNHWFMRGVQKTRMEEREEHAAAEGKRA
;
A
#
# COMPACT_ATOMS: atom_id res chain seq x y z
N MET A 1 -59.43 25.06 -20.34
CA MET A 1 -58.32 24.18 -20.78
C MET A 1 -57.03 24.99 -20.77
N LEU A 2 -56.22 24.84 -19.73
CA LEU A 2 -54.95 25.55 -19.54
C LEU A 2 -53.79 24.66 -20.04
N ALA A 3 -53.11 25.10 -21.09
CA ALA A 3 -51.94 24.42 -21.65
C ALA A 3 -50.69 24.72 -20.82
N VAL A 4 -50.14 23.68 -20.18
CA VAL A 4 -48.90 23.75 -19.40
C VAL A 4 -47.71 23.72 -20.36
N ARG A 5 -46.99 24.84 -20.44
CA ARG A 5 -45.79 25.03 -21.25
C ARG A 5 -44.59 24.42 -20.52
N ALA A 6 -44.16 23.22 -20.91
CA ALA A 6 -42.96 22.59 -20.38
C ALA A 6 -41.71 23.39 -20.78
N ARG A 7 -40.98 23.95 -19.81
CA ARG A 7 -39.66 24.55 -20.03
C ARG A 7 -38.62 23.44 -20.08
N LEU A 8 -38.07 23.20 -21.28
CA LEU A 8 -36.88 22.37 -21.47
C LEU A 8 -35.69 23.05 -20.80
N VAL A 9 -35.16 22.43 -19.76
CA VAL A 9 -33.89 22.81 -19.10
C VAL A 9 -32.75 22.31 -20.00
N PRO A 10 -31.79 23.16 -20.43
CA PRO A 10 -30.67 22.69 -21.23
C PRO A 10 -29.72 21.82 -20.40
N PRO A 11 -29.04 20.83 -21.02
CA PRO A 11 -28.08 19.99 -20.33
C PRO A 11 -26.89 20.84 -19.83
N ARG A 12 -26.60 20.76 -18.52
CA ARG A 12 -25.35 21.25 -17.95
C ARG A 12 -24.17 20.50 -18.57
N CYS A 13 -23.45 21.13 -19.49
CA CYS A 13 -22.11 20.67 -19.88
C CYS A 13 -21.22 20.62 -18.63
N ARG A 14 -20.85 19.42 -18.20
CA ARG A 14 -19.79 19.18 -17.21
C ARG A 14 -18.47 19.64 -17.84
N GLN A 15 -17.92 20.75 -17.37
CA GLN A 15 -16.56 21.15 -17.69
C GLN A 15 -15.56 20.08 -17.19
N PRO A 16 -14.67 19.55 -18.04
CA PRO A 16 -13.59 18.68 -17.62
C PRO A 16 -12.43 19.53 -17.09
N SER A 17 -12.54 20.03 -15.85
CA SER A 17 -11.51 20.87 -15.24
C SER A 17 -10.53 20.08 -14.36
N ASN A 18 -9.28 20.55 -14.38
CA ASN A 18 -8.21 20.43 -13.37
C ASN A 18 -7.10 19.37 -13.52
N LYS A 19 -7.29 18.22 -14.19
CA LYS A 19 -6.20 17.21 -14.23
C LYS A 19 -5.06 17.55 -15.19
N ARG A 20 -5.34 18.25 -16.30
CA ARG A 20 -4.31 18.60 -17.30
C ARG A 20 -3.39 19.73 -16.83
N PHE A 21 -3.91 20.72 -16.10
CA PHE A 21 -3.14 21.87 -15.62
C PHE A 21 -2.07 21.50 -14.59
N PHE A 22 -2.37 20.55 -13.69
CA PHE A 22 -1.40 20.13 -12.68
C PHE A 22 -0.18 19.43 -13.30
N ILE A 23 -0.41 18.55 -14.28
CA ILE A 23 0.68 17.85 -14.97
C ILE A 23 1.51 18.84 -15.79
N GLN A 24 0.85 19.78 -16.48
CA GLN A 24 1.53 20.82 -17.25
C GLN A 24 2.43 21.68 -16.34
N SER A 25 1.90 22.16 -15.21
CA SER A 25 2.64 23.00 -14.25
C SER A 25 3.82 22.27 -13.61
N LEU A 26 3.69 20.95 -13.36
CA LEU A 26 4.83 20.14 -12.92
C LEU A 26 5.87 20.02 -14.02
N CYS A 27 5.48 19.68 -15.25
CA CYS A 27 6.42 19.58 -16.36
C CYS A 27 7.18 20.88 -16.60
N ASP A 28 6.49 22.03 -16.57
CA ASP A 28 7.11 23.34 -16.77
C ASP A 28 8.10 23.66 -15.62
N GLY A 29 7.75 23.36 -14.37
CA GLY A 29 8.67 23.53 -13.23
C GLY A 29 9.87 22.57 -13.23
N PHE A 30 9.70 21.35 -13.73
CA PHE A 30 10.80 20.40 -13.95
C PHE A 30 11.73 20.88 -15.06
N LEU A 31 11.18 21.47 -16.13
CA LEU A 31 11.94 21.99 -17.26
C LEU A 31 12.78 23.20 -16.84
N ASP A 32 12.19 24.09 -16.04
CA ASP A 32 12.88 25.27 -15.50
C ASP A 32 14.01 24.87 -14.55
N LEU A 33 13.76 23.86 -13.69
CA LEU A 33 14.80 23.25 -12.86
C LEU A 33 15.92 22.61 -13.69
N ALA A 34 15.58 21.96 -14.81
CA ALA A 34 16.56 21.33 -15.67
C ALA A 34 17.52 22.31 -16.35
N ILE A 35 17.04 23.53 -16.62
CA ILE A 35 17.83 24.61 -17.22
C ILE A 35 18.61 25.39 -16.15
N ALA A 36 18.07 25.50 -14.93
CA ALA A 36 18.69 26.27 -13.84
C ALA A 36 19.88 25.56 -13.18
N LEU A 37 20.00 24.23 -13.29
CA LEU A 37 21.14 23.51 -12.73
C LEU A 37 22.38 23.62 -13.65
N PRO A 38 23.55 24.05 -13.12
CA PRO A 38 24.78 24.17 -13.89
C PRO A 38 25.40 22.78 -14.13
N TYR A 39 24.91 22.06 -15.14
CA TYR A 39 25.51 20.80 -15.55
C TYR A 39 26.67 21.01 -16.53
N PRO A 40 27.73 20.17 -16.48
CA PRO A 40 28.76 20.18 -17.50
C PRO A 40 28.17 19.80 -18.87
N PRO A 41 28.64 20.38 -19.99
CA PRO A 41 28.07 20.18 -21.32
C PRO A 41 28.21 18.76 -21.89
N SER A 42 28.87 17.85 -21.16
CA SER A 42 29.08 16.46 -21.55
C SER A 42 27.92 15.52 -21.21
N VAL A 43 26.92 15.95 -20.43
CA VAL A 43 25.79 15.10 -19.99
C VAL A 43 24.43 15.66 -20.44
N PRO A 44 23.45 14.81 -20.83
CA PRO A 44 22.10 15.27 -21.17
C PRO A 44 21.37 15.84 -19.95
N ALA A 45 20.89 17.09 -20.06
CA ALA A 45 20.30 17.83 -18.95
C ALA A 45 19.00 17.20 -18.41
N TYR A 46 18.16 16.63 -19.27
CA TYR A 46 16.87 16.06 -18.84
C TYR A 46 17.03 14.71 -18.14
N SER A 47 17.95 13.88 -18.62
CA SER A 47 18.26 12.61 -17.98
C SER A 47 18.78 12.79 -16.56
N THR A 48 19.76 13.67 -16.41
CA THR A 48 20.41 13.94 -15.12
C THR A 48 19.42 14.54 -14.13
N THR A 49 18.51 15.41 -14.58
CA THR A 49 17.47 15.97 -13.71
C THR A 49 16.43 14.94 -13.29
N ILE A 50 16.01 14.02 -14.17
CA ILE A 50 15.15 12.90 -13.78
C ILE A 50 15.84 12.04 -12.71
N ILE A 51 17.12 11.70 -12.88
CA ILE A 51 17.88 10.91 -11.91
C ILE A 51 18.01 11.66 -10.58
N VAL A 52 18.42 12.93 -10.60
CA VAL A 52 18.60 13.75 -9.39
C VAL A 52 17.26 13.93 -8.67
N VAL A 53 16.18 14.24 -9.38
CA VAL A 53 14.86 14.42 -8.75
C VAL A 53 14.33 13.10 -8.20
N THR A 54 14.52 11.98 -8.89
CA THR A 54 14.12 10.67 -8.35
C THR A 54 14.92 10.31 -7.10
N VAL A 55 16.24 10.51 -7.08
CA VAL A 55 17.07 10.28 -5.90
C VAL A 55 16.69 11.21 -4.75
N ALA A 56 16.56 12.51 -5.02
CA ALA A 56 16.18 13.50 -4.01
C ALA A 56 14.78 13.22 -3.43
N SER A 57 13.81 12.87 -4.27
CA SER A 57 12.46 12.51 -3.84
C SER A 57 12.46 11.23 -3.00
N ARG A 58 13.28 10.22 -3.36
CA ARG A 58 13.48 9.01 -2.57
C ARG A 58 14.11 9.30 -1.21
N VAL A 59 15.11 10.19 -1.14
CA VAL A 59 15.73 10.62 0.12
C VAL A 59 14.72 11.39 1.00
N ALA A 60 13.93 12.28 0.40
CA ALA A 60 12.90 13.04 1.12
C ALA A 60 11.81 12.12 1.71
N LEU A 61 11.42 11.06 0.99
CA LEU A 61 10.44 10.08 1.43
C LEU A 61 11.03 8.94 2.29
N PHE A 62 12.35 8.84 2.37
CA PHE A 62 13.05 7.81 3.14
C PHE A 62 12.61 7.69 4.61
N PRO A 63 12.52 8.79 5.40
CA PRO A 63 12.06 8.69 6.79
C PRO A 63 10.63 8.16 6.90
N LEU A 64 9.75 8.52 5.94
CA LEU A 64 8.39 8.01 5.90
C LEU A 64 8.34 6.52 5.52
N ALA A 65 9.22 6.08 4.62
CA ALA A 65 9.37 4.67 4.24
C ALA A 65 9.86 3.82 5.42
N LEU A 66 10.82 4.32 6.21
CA LEU A 66 11.29 3.66 7.44
C LEU A 66 10.18 3.56 8.49
N TRP A 67 9.43 4.64 8.70
CA TRP A 67 8.28 4.65 9.60
C TRP A 67 7.21 3.64 9.18
N GLY A 68 6.87 3.59 7.89
CA GLY A 68 5.94 2.62 7.33
C GLY A 68 6.40 1.17 7.55
N ARG A 69 7.69 0.89 7.34
CA ARG A 69 8.26 -0.46 7.54
C ARG A 69 8.26 -0.89 9.00
N ASN A 70 8.56 0.01 9.93
CA ASN A 70 8.52 -0.28 11.36
C ASN A 70 7.09 -0.53 11.86
N ASN A 71 6.10 0.22 11.37
CA ASN A 71 4.69 -0.03 11.68
C ASN A 71 4.19 -1.35 11.10
N LEU A 72 4.63 -1.71 9.90
CA LEU A 72 4.27 -3.00 9.29
C LEU A 72 4.85 -4.17 10.09
N ARG A 73 6.11 -4.06 10.56
CA ARG A 73 6.72 -5.05 11.46
C ARG A 73 5.93 -5.20 12.77
N ARG A 74 5.50 -4.10 13.40
CA ARG A 74 4.67 -4.15 14.62
C ARG A 74 3.31 -4.81 14.37
N LEU A 75 2.71 -4.54 13.23
CA LEU A 75 1.46 -5.17 12.82
C LEU A 75 1.62 -6.69 12.66
N GLU A 76 2.68 -7.13 12.01
CA GLU A 76 2.95 -8.54 11.73
C GLU A 76 3.41 -9.32 12.98
N ASP A 77 4.36 -8.77 13.74
CA ASP A 77 4.97 -9.44 14.89
C ASP A 77 4.06 -9.46 16.13
N VAL A 78 3.19 -8.45 16.31
CA VAL A 78 2.40 -8.27 17.55
C VAL A 78 0.91 -8.38 17.30
N VAL A 79 0.35 -7.55 16.41
CA VAL A 79 -1.11 -7.44 16.23
C VAL A 79 -1.69 -8.70 15.57
N LEU A 80 -1.01 -9.23 14.56
CA LEU A 80 -1.47 -10.39 13.80
C LEU A 80 -1.58 -11.66 14.66
N PRO A 81 -0.56 -12.07 15.44
CA PRO A 81 -0.67 -13.26 16.27
C PRO A 81 -1.69 -13.09 17.42
N GLU A 82 -1.80 -11.92 18.02
CA GLU A 82 -2.83 -11.65 19.04
C GLU A 82 -4.25 -11.75 18.47
N PHE A 83 -4.46 -11.20 17.27
CA PHE A 83 -5.72 -11.32 16.55
C PHE A 83 -6.02 -12.77 16.16
N GLU A 84 -5.02 -13.56 15.77
CA GLU A 84 -5.20 -14.97 15.46
C GLU A 84 -5.58 -15.82 16.68
N ARG A 85 -5.01 -15.50 17.85
CA ARG A 85 -5.38 -16.14 19.12
C ARG A 85 -6.81 -15.80 19.55
N SER A 86 -7.29 -14.59 19.28
CA SER A 86 -8.64 -14.17 19.65
C SER A 86 -9.74 -14.72 18.74
N LYS A 87 -9.46 -14.99 17.46
CA LYS A 87 -10.40 -15.59 16.49
C LYS A 87 -11.16 -16.82 17.02
N PRO A 88 -10.50 -17.90 17.49
CA PRO A 88 -11.20 -19.09 17.97
C PRO A 88 -12.01 -18.83 19.24
N ILE A 89 -11.55 -17.92 20.12
CA ILE A 89 -12.24 -17.56 21.36
C ILE A 89 -13.56 -16.85 21.04
N VAL A 90 -13.51 -15.82 20.18
CA VAL A 90 -14.69 -15.06 19.74
C VAL A 90 -15.68 -15.96 18.99
N SER A 91 -15.18 -16.84 18.12
CA SER A 91 -16.04 -17.80 17.39
C SER A 91 -16.81 -18.73 18.36
N ARG A 92 -16.14 -19.26 19.38
CA ARG A 92 -16.78 -20.11 20.40
C ARG A 92 -17.82 -19.36 21.23
N GLN A 93 -17.52 -18.12 21.64
CA GLN A 93 -18.47 -17.28 22.39
C GLN A 93 -19.74 -17.01 21.57
N ILE A 94 -19.58 -16.58 20.32
CA ILE A 94 -20.71 -16.27 19.44
C ILE A 94 -21.51 -17.53 19.11
N LEU A 95 -20.83 -18.68 18.93
CA LEU A 95 -21.52 -19.95 18.69
C LEU A 95 -22.41 -20.33 19.88
N ASN A 96 -21.94 -20.13 21.12
CA ASN A 96 -22.75 -20.37 22.31
C ASN A 96 -23.93 -19.39 22.42
N ASP A 97 -23.73 -18.11 22.09
CA ASP A 97 -24.79 -17.10 22.09
C ASP A 97 -25.87 -17.40 21.03
N VAL A 98 -25.44 -17.81 19.83
CA VAL A 98 -26.33 -18.19 18.73
C VAL A 98 -27.10 -19.47 19.06
N LYS A 99 -26.47 -20.45 19.72
CA LYS A 99 -27.16 -21.65 20.23
C LYS A 99 -28.21 -21.31 21.28
N ARG A 100 -27.91 -20.42 22.23
CA ARG A 100 -28.88 -19.94 23.23
C ARG A 100 -30.09 -19.29 22.56
N LEU A 101 -29.87 -18.44 21.57
CA LEU A 101 -30.95 -17.82 20.79
C LEU A 101 -31.78 -18.84 19.99
N SER A 102 -31.14 -19.89 19.46
CA SER A 102 -31.82 -20.96 18.74
C SER A 102 -32.72 -21.81 19.65
N ILE A 103 -32.34 -22.04 20.91
CA ILE A 103 -33.16 -22.79 21.87
C ILE A 103 -34.41 -22.00 22.25
N ASN A 104 -34.27 -20.67 22.39
CA ASN A 104 -35.38 -19.79 22.76
C ASN A 104 -36.36 -19.57 21.59
N ASN A 105 -35.86 -19.52 20.35
CA ASN A 105 -36.67 -19.32 19.15
C ASN A 105 -36.82 -20.63 18.36
N LYS A 106 -37.93 -21.35 18.57
CA LYS A 106 -38.24 -22.63 17.92
C LYS A 106 -38.42 -22.59 16.39
N GLN A 107 -38.34 -21.41 15.76
CA GLN A 107 -38.71 -21.19 14.36
C GLN A 107 -37.55 -20.79 13.44
N ILE A 108 -36.29 -20.81 13.92
CA ILE A 108 -35.13 -20.36 13.13
C ILE A 108 -34.61 -21.50 12.24
N THR A 109 -34.62 -21.30 10.93
CA THR A 109 -34.00 -22.20 9.95
C THR A 109 -32.49 -22.27 10.13
N THR A 110 -31.89 -23.45 9.93
CA THR A 110 -30.44 -23.71 10.04
C THR A 110 -29.59 -22.75 9.19
N GLN A 111 -30.05 -22.39 7.99
CA GLN A 111 -29.35 -21.44 7.10
C GLN A 111 -29.33 -20.01 7.66
N ALA A 112 -30.44 -19.54 8.23
CA ALA A 112 -30.53 -18.22 8.84
C ALA A 112 -29.61 -18.13 10.08
N LEU A 113 -29.50 -19.22 10.85
CA LEU A 113 -28.60 -19.33 11.99
C LEU A 113 -27.12 -19.21 11.58
N GLN A 114 -26.73 -19.86 10.49
CA GLN A 114 -25.36 -19.79 9.96
C GLN A 114 -25.02 -18.36 9.49
N GLN A 115 -25.93 -17.71 8.77
CA GLN A 115 -25.72 -16.33 8.33
C GLN A 115 -25.57 -15.37 9.51
N LEU A 116 -26.40 -15.53 10.54
CA LEU A 116 -26.34 -14.73 11.75
C LEU A 116 -25.03 -14.94 12.52
N HIS A 117 -24.55 -16.19 12.62
CA HIS A 117 -23.24 -16.49 13.21
C HIS A 117 -22.09 -15.83 12.43
N LEU A 118 -22.10 -15.92 11.10
CA LEU A 118 -21.06 -15.31 10.25
C LEU A 118 -21.07 -13.78 10.35
N GLN A 119 -22.25 -13.16 10.36
CA GLN A 119 -22.39 -11.70 10.51
C GLN A 119 -21.83 -11.23 11.86
N ARG A 120 -22.29 -11.82 12.97
CA ARG A 120 -21.82 -11.45 14.31
C ARG A 120 -20.33 -11.69 14.50
N THR A 121 -19.81 -12.80 13.96
CA THR A 121 -18.38 -13.11 14.03
C THR A 121 -17.57 -12.08 13.25
N ARG A 122 -18.00 -11.68 12.05
CA ARG A 122 -17.33 -10.65 11.27
C ARG A 122 -17.35 -9.29 11.97
N GLU A 123 -18.45 -8.91 12.60
CA GLU A 123 -18.57 -7.64 13.33
C GLU A 123 -17.65 -7.61 14.54
N LYS A 124 -17.70 -8.64 15.40
CA LYS A 124 -16.82 -8.75 16.56
C LYS A 124 -15.34 -8.79 16.17
N LEU A 125 -14.97 -9.51 15.12
CA LEU A 125 -13.60 -9.54 14.63
C LEU A 125 -13.15 -8.18 14.05
N LYS A 126 -14.06 -7.40 13.44
CA LYS A 126 -13.75 -6.03 12.99
C LYS A 126 -13.49 -5.11 14.18
N GLU A 127 -14.29 -5.21 15.24
CA GLU A 127 -14.11 -4.46 16.48
C GLU A 127 -12.79 -4.80 17.15
N GLU A 128 -12.51 -6.09 17.35
CA GLU A 128 -11.24 -6.57 17.93
C GLU A 128 -10.03 -6.12 17.11
N ARG A 129 -10.10 -6.22 15.78
CA ARG A 129 -9.03 -5.70 14.91
C ARG A 129 -8.82 -4.20 15.13
N LYS A 130 -9.89 -3.40 15.19
CA LYS A 130 -9.77 -1.95 15.45
C LYS A 130 -9.21 -1.67 16.84
N ARG A 131 -9.60 -2.45 17.86
CA ARG A 131 -9.10 -2.33 19.23
C ARG A 131 -7.61 -2.60 19.29
N LEU A 132 -7.16 -3.75 18.76
CA LEU A 132 -5.74 -4.12 18.73
C LEU A 132 -4.90 -3.13 17.92
N LEU A 133 -5.43 -2.62 16.80
CA LEU A 133 -4.75 -1.57 16.02
C LEU A 133 -4.62 -0.25 16.80
N ALA A 134 -5.65 0.13 17.55
CA ALA A 134 -5.65 1.35 18.36
C ALA A 134 -4.71 1.22 19.57
N GLU A 135 -4.73 0.08 20.24
CA GLU A 135 -3.88 -0.26 21.39
C GLU A 135 -2.39 -0.21 21.02
N HIS A 136 -2.03 -0.83 19.89
CA HIS A 136 -0.65 -0.85 19.38
C HIS A 136 -0.30 0.36 18.49
N LYS A 137 -1.17 1.39 18.41
CA LYS A 137 -0.99 2.62 17.61
C LYS A 137 -0.57 2.37 16.15
N CYS A 138 -1.12 1.33 15.54
CA CYS A 138 -0.81 0.93 14.17
C CYS A 138 -1.85 1.49 13.18
N HIS A 139 -1.40 2.28 12.20
CA HIS A 139 -2.27 2.88 11.17
C HIS A 139 -2.02 2.24 9.78
N PRO A 140 -2.80 1.21 9.39
CA PRO A 140 -2.54 0.41 8.18
C PRO A 140 -2.75 1.18 6.86
N MET A 141 -3.63 2.19 6.84
CA MET A 141 -3.93 2.93 5.60
C MET A 141 -2.76 3.77 5.10
N LEU A 142 -1.97 4.35 6.01
CA LEU A 142 -0.81 5.16 5.63
C LEU A 142 0.32 4.31 5.05
N ALA A 143 0.46 3.06 5.49
CA ALA A 143 1.49 2.15 4.98
C ALA A 143 1.22 1.69 3.54
N ILE A 144 -0.04 1.47 3.16
CA ILE A 144 -0.43 1.02 1.81
C ILE A 144 -0.32 2.17 0.79
N LEU A 145 -0.67 3.40 1.18
CA LEU A 145 -0.63 4.56 0.27
C LEU A 145 0.80 4.90 -0.20
N VAL A 146 1.80 4.68 0.66
CA VAL A 146 3.22 4.92 0.35
C VAL A 146 3.77 3.92 -0.69
N GLY A 147 3.13 2.76 -0.88
CA GLY A 147 3.57 1.73 -1.83
C GLY A 147 3.06 1.86 -3.27
N ALA A 148 1.99 2.63 -3.51
CA ALA A 148 1.21 2.55 -4.76
C ALA A 148 1.32 3.77 -5.70
N GLY A 149 2.17 4.75 -5.42
CA GLY A 149 2.19 6.01 -6.15
C GLY A 149 3.37 6.16 -7.11
N ASN A 150 3.19 5.84 -8.39
CA ASN A 150 3.92 6.50 -9.49
C ASN A 150 3.00 6.56 -10.73
N PRO A 151 2.16 7.60 -10.88
CA PRO A 151 1.57 7.92 -12.18
C PRO A 151 2.66 8.54 -13.05
N THR A 152 3.15 7.79 -14.05
CA THR A 152 4.12 8.29 -15.04
C THR A 152 3.53 9.47 -15.83
N PRO A 153 4.14 10.67 -15.79
CA PRO A 153 3.72 11.79 -16.63
C PRO A 153 4.15 11.54 -18.09
N ARG A 154 3.18 11.50 -19.00
CA ARG A 154 3.43 11.44 -20.45
C ARG A 154 3.55 12.86 -21.00
N LEU A 155 4.76 13.40 -21.08
CA LEU A 155 5.15 14.40 -22.08
C LEU A 155 6.68 14.63 -22.01
N CYS A 156 7.45 13.90 -22.82
CA CYS A 156 8.85 14.23 -23.09
C CYS A 156 9.03 14.38 -24.61
N ARG A 157 9.66 15.46 -25.04
CA ARG A 157 10.10 15.65 -26.42
C ARG A 157 11.41 14.87 -26.65
N HIS A 158 11.76 14.64 -27.90
CA HIS A 158 12.82 13.74 -28.36
C HIS A 158 14.21 14.09 -27.78
N GLU A 159 14.61 13.40 -26.71
CA GLU A 159 16.02 13.30 -26.31
C GLU A 159 16.41 11.83 -26.16
N PRO A 160 17.61 11.45 -26.65
CA PRO A 160 18.12 10.10 -26.47
C PRO A 160 18.63 9.89 -25.04
N PHE A 161 18.34 8.72 -24.46
CA PHE A 161 18.80 8.34 -23.12
C PHE A 161 19.20 6.86 -23.10
N PHE A 162 20.47 6.58 -22.73
CA PHE A 162 21.10 5.26 -22.81
C PHE A 162 20.99 4.61 -24.21
N THR A 163 20.11 3.63 -24.40
CA THR A 163 19.86 2.92 -25.68
C THR A 163 18.66 3.47 -26.44
N LEU A 164 17.88 4.37 -25.84
CA LEU A 164 16.70 4.97 -26.46
C LEU A 164 17.10 6.14 -27.34
N THR A 165 16.58 6.17 -28.57
CA THR A 165 16.66 7.34 -29.46
C THR A 165 15.70 8.46 -29.05
N SER A 166 14.68 8.14 -28.24
CA SER A 166 13.75 9.11 -27.66
C SER A 166 13.10 8.54 -26.40
N LEU A 167 13.15 9.27 -25.28
CA LEU A 167 12.51 8.92 -24.01
C LEU A 167 10.97 8.76 -24.10
N ASN A 168 10.35 9.22 -25.19
CA ASN A 168 8.90 9.19 -25.41
C ASN A 168 8.43 8.03 -26.28
N HIS A 169 9.35 7.26 -26.86
CA HIS A 169 8.98 6.05 -27.58
C HIS A 169 9.07 4.84 -26.65
N PRO A 170 8.10 3.92 -26.73
CA PRO A 170 8.24 2.64 -26.03
C PRO A 170 9.56 2.01 -26.45
N ASP A 171 10.31 1.48 -25.47
CA ASP A 171 11.62 0.91 -25.71
C ASP A 171 11.53 -0.21 -26.76
N SER A 172 12.02 0.09 -27.98
CA SER A 172 12.02 -0.85 -29.11
C SER A 172 12.90 -2.07 -28.82
N THR A 173 13.92 -1.90 -27.98
CA THR A 173 14.90 -2.94 -27.62
C THR A 173 14.44 -3.77 -26.41
N TRP A 174 13.31 -3.42 -25.77
CA TRP A 174 12.78 -4.05 -24.54
C TRP A 174 13.76 -4.12 -23.36
N THR A 175 14.89 -3.43 -23.45
CA THR A 175 15.98 -3.45 -22.47
C THR A 175 15.57 -2.87 -21.12
N ILE A 176 14.87 -1.73 -21.10
CA ILE A 176 14.44 -1.05 -19.89
C ILE A 176 13.40 -1.88 -19.12
N PRO A 177 12.34 -2.44 -19.75
CA PRO A 177 11.44 -3.37 -19.07
C PRO A 177 12.14 -4.59 -18.46
N ILE A 178 13.12 -5.18 -19.16
CA ILE A 178 13.87 -6.33 -18.67
C ILE A 178 14.75 -5.96 -17.48
N ILE A 179 15.53 -4.87 -17.58
CA ILE A 179 16.37 -4.37 -16.48
C ILE A 179 15.50 -4.00 -15.28
N LEU A 180 14.38 -3.32 -15.51
CA LEU A 180 13.42 -2.98 -14.47
C LEU A 180 12.87 -4.25 -13.79
N GLY A 181 12.54 -5.29 -14.56
CA GLY A 181 12.11 -6.59 -14.07
C GLY A 181 13.16 -7.28 -13.21
N ILE A 182 14.43 -7.23 -13.62
CA ILE A 182 15.55 -7.79 -12.85
C ILE A 182 15.75 -7.00 -11.55
N VAL A 183 15.69 -5.67 -11.60
CA VAL A 183 15.84 -4.81 -10.41
C VAL A 183 14.68 -5.01 -9.43
N THR A 184 13.44 -5.16 -9.91
CA THR A 184 12.29 -5.45 -9.03
C THR A 184 12.40 -6.84 -8.41
N MET A 185 12.79 -7.86 -9.19
CA MET A 185 13.04 -9.20 -8.66
C MET A 185 14.15 -9.20 -7.61
N ALA A 186 15.29 -8.56 -7.89
CA ALA A 186 16.39 -8.42 -6.95
C ALA A 186 15.96 -7.67 -5.68
N ASN A 187 15.13 -6.61 -5.79
CA ASN A 187 14.59 -5.89 -4.63
C ASN A 187 13.63 -6.76 -3.80
N VAL A 188 12.80 -7.60 -4.43
CA VAL A 188 11.90 -8.53 -3.72
C VAL A 188 12.70 -9.61 -3.01
N GLU A 189 13.65 -10.24 -3.70
CA GLU A 189 14.49 -11.29 -3.13
C GLU A 189 15.40 -10.77 -2.02
N SER A 190 16.03 -9.60 -2.19
CA SER A 190 16.89 -8.99 -1.16
C SER A 190 16.13 -8.75 0.14
N ASN A 191 14.86 -8.30 0.06
CA ASN A 191 14.03 -8.12 1.25
C ASN A 191 13.69 -9.45 1.94
N HIS A 192 13.49 -10.52 1.17
CA HIS A 192 13.20 -11.85 1.71
C HIS A 192 14.43 -12.51 2.35
N TRP A 193 15.61 -12.35 1.73
CA TRP A 193 16.89 -12.80 2.30
C TRP A 193 17.21 -12.10 3.63
N PHE A 194 17.01 -10.78 3.69
CA PHE A 194 17.27 -10.01 4.91
C PHE A 194 16.33 -10.41 6.06
N MET A 195 15.05 -10.72 5.78
CA MET A 195 14.12 -11.19 6.80
C MET A 195 14.48 -12.57 7.36
N ARG A 196 14.95 -13.51 6.51
CA ARG A 196 15.38 -14.84 6.98
C ARG A 196 16.57 -14.77 7.94
N GLY A 197 17.51 -13.86 7.70
CA GLY A 197 18.65 -13.63 8.60
C GLY A 197 18.20 -13.18 9.99
N VAL A 198 17.31 -12.18 10.06
CA VAL A 198 16.80 -11.62 11.33
C VAL A 198 15.89 -12.60 12.08
N GLN A 199 15.10 -13.40 11.36
CA GLN A 199 14.27 -14.45 11.97
C GLN A 199 15.09 -15.54 12.62
N LYS A 200 16.22 -15.93 11.99
CA LYS A 200 17.13 -16.94 12.53
C LYS A 200 17.70 -16.51 13.89
N THR A 201 18.17 -15.26 14.00
CA THR A 201 18.72 -14.72 15.26
C THR A 201 17.67 -14.69 16.38
N ARG A 202 16.42 -14.32 16.06
CA ARG A 202 15.31 -14.32 17.04
C ARG A 202 14.89 -15.72 17.49
N MET A 203 15.07 -16.74 16.66
CA MET A 203 14.83 -18.13 17.07
C MET A 203 15.95 -18.62 17.99
N GLU A 204 17.20 -18.33 17.66
CA GLU A 204 18.37 -18.64 18.50
C GLU A 204 18.23 -17.98 19.88
N GLU A 205 17.86 -16.69 19.95
CA GLU A 205 17.60 -16.00 21.23
C GLU A 205 16.46 -16.66 22.04
N ARG A 206 15.40 -17.14 21.39
CA ARG A 206 14.29 -17.84 22.08
C ARG A 206 14.71 -19.21 22.61
N GLU A 207 15.54 -19.93 21.85
CA GLU A 207 16.09 -21.22 22.28
C GLU A 207 17.05 -21.05 23.46
N GLU A 208 17.89 -20.01 23.43
CA GLU A 208 18.76 -19.66 24.55
C GLU A 208 17.97 -19.28 25.82
N HIS A 209 16.91 -18.47 25.68
CA HIS A 209 16.03 -18.13 26.80
C HIS A 209 15.30 -19.36 27.37
N ALA A 210 14.79 -20.25 26.51
CA ALA A 210 14.15 -21.50 26.95
C ALA A 210 15.13 -22.46 27.64
N ALA A 211 16.38 -22.53 27.15
CA ALA A 211 17.44 -23.33 27.76
C ALA A 211 17.91 -22.76 29.12
N ALA A 212 17.88 -21.44 29.30
CA ALA A 212 18.19 -20.79 30.56
C ALA A 212 17.10 -20.99 31.63
N GLU A 213 15.83 -21.00 31.22
CA GLU A 213 14.70 -21.28 32.12
C GLU A 213 14.62 -22.75 32.53
N GLY A 214 14.92 -23.69 31.62
CA GLY A 214 14.94 -25.13 31.91
C GLY A 214 16.07 -25.59 32.84
N LYS A 215 17.14 -24.79 33.01
CA LYS A 215 18.25 -25.07 33.95
C LYS A 215 18.01 -24.53 35.37
N ARG A 216 16.94 -23.76 35.58
CA ARG A 216 16.56 -23.19 36.89
C ARG A 216 15.46 -23.97 37.60
N ALA A 217 14.92 -25.01 36.97
CA ALA A 217 14.01 -25.99 37.57
C ALA A 217 14.80 -27.25 37.97
#